data_AF-A0A5E4I0P1-F1
#
_entry.id   AF-A0A5E4I0P1-F1
#
_cell.length_a   1.000
_cell.length_b   1.000
_cell.length_c   1.000
_cell.angle_alpha   90.00
_cell.angle_beta   90.00
_cell.angle_gamma   90.00
#
_symmetry.space_group_name_H-M   'P 1'
#
loop_
_entity.id
_entity.type
_entity.pdbx_description
1 polymer ?
#
loop_
_entity_poly.entity_id
_entity_poly.type
_entity_poly.pdbx_seq_one_letter_code
_entity_poly.pdbx_strand_id
1 'polypeptide(L)'
;MRVIELFSGSGAISKAFKKRGHEVFSVDIRKRKGVCEPTLQKDVLEISHADFPYAPDILWASPPCDVWSYAAGNFHWQGNLPLTDKCVQHVLLLKKLLVLIDELRPAYFFIENPRGRMRFYPALQTWLKKHQAVTKTLTLSSYGFPTTKPTNIFTNALTWQPRNLMPYGRGAKVHVKLDNLTRCKRQATPPKLAQELVTFCEAAINNTRSGQSACTETAAPALSATEVNKAKQKHKCDGWQCDFCEKKTCIGCGGVMSIDGECACKDCKIKEDIKGATMRELNSGGL
;
A
#
# COMPACT_ATOMS: atom_id res chain seq x y z
N MET A 1 14.18 -5.51 -11.07
CA MET A 1 13.12 -5.63 -10.04
C MET A 1 12.17 -6.73 -10.45
N ARG A 2 11.51 -7.34 -9.47
CA ARG A 2 10.39 -8.26 -9.62
C ARG A 2 9.09 -7.49 -9.42
N VAL A 3 8.18 -7.55 -10.40
CA VAL A 3 7.02 -6.65 -10.45
C VAL A 3 5.75 -7.45 -10.64
N ILE A 4 4.74 -7.16 -9.82
CA ILE A 4 3.39 -7.68 -10.00
C ILE A 4 2.49 -6.56 -10.52
N GLU A 5 1.75 -6.83 -11.61
CA GLU A 5 0.70 -5.94 -12.13
C GLU A 5 -0.66 -6.63 -12.04
N LEU A 6 -1.50 -6.23 -11.09
CA LEU A 6 -2.87 -6.71 -10.93
C LEU A 6 -3.84 -5.83 -11.73
N PHE A 7 -4.87 -6.45 -12.32
CA PHE A 7 -5.83 -5.79 -13.20
C PHE A 7 -5.13 -5.14 -14.41
N SER A 8 -4.23 -5.90 -15.04
CA SER A 8 -3.26 -5.36 -15.99
C SER A 8 -3.86 -4.66 -17.22
N GLY A 9 -5.09 -4.98 -17.62
CA GLY A 9 -5.79 -4.25 -18.68
C GLY A 9 -4.98 -4.19 -19.98
N SER A 10 -4.50 -3.00 -20.37
CA SER A 10 -3.66 -2.83 -21.57
C SER A 10 -2.18 -3.22 -21.39
N GLY A 11 -1.77 -3.61 -20.18
CA GLY A 11 -0.42 -3.98 -19.79
C GLY A 11 0.59 -2.83 -19.89
N ALA A 12 0.15 -1.60 -19.64
CA ALA A 12 1.01 -0.42 -19.82
C ALA A 12 2.19 -0.42 -18.83
N ILE A 13 1.95 -0.84 -17.58
CA ILE A 13 2.99 -0.95 -16.56
C ILE A 13 3.91 -2.12 -16.91
N SER A 14 3.35 -3.30 -17.23
CA SER A 14 4.15 -4.44 -17.70
C SER A 14 5.09 -4.07 -18.84
N LYS A 15 4.59 -3.38 -19.87
CA LYS A 15 5.40 -2.97 -21.02
C LYS A 15 6.55 -2.05 -20.62
N ALA A 16 6.31 -1.09 -19.72
CA ALA A 16 7.33 -0.16 -19.27
C ALA A 16 8.44 -0.86 -18.47
N PHE A 17 8.07 -1.71 -17.50
CA PHE A 17 9.04 -2.44 -16.67
C PHE A 17 9.80 -3.50 -17.48
N LYS A 18 9.13 -4.27 -18.35
CA LYS A 18 9.78 -5.26 -19.24
C LYS A 18 10.79 -4.59 -20.18
N LYS A 19 10.46 -3.43 -20.75
CA LYS A 19 11.38 -2.66 -21.61
C LYS A 19 12.68 -2.26 -20.90
N ARG A 20 12.65 -2.15 -19.58
CA ARG A 20 13.80 -1.83 -18.72
C ARG A 20 14.50 -3.08 -18.16
N GLY A 21 14.17 -4.27 -18.67
CA GLY A 21 14.80 -5.53 -18.27
C GLY A 21 14.32 -6.07 -16.92
N HIS A 22 13.19 -5.59 -16.40
CA HIS A 22 12.62 -6.10 -15.16
C HIS A 22 11.71 -7.32 -15.41
N GLU A 23 11.65 -8.20 -14.42
CA GLU A 23 10.79 -9.36 -14.41
C GLU A 23 9.37 -8.93 -13.99
N VAL A 24 8.35 -9.30 -14.78
CA VAL A 24 6.97 -8.88 -14.54
C VAL A 24 6.02 -10.06 -14.61
N PHE A 25 5.20 -10.21 -13.57
CA PHE A 25 4.07 -11.13 -13.50
C PHE A 25 2.76 -10.34 -13.47
N SER A 26 2.00 -10.40 -14.55
CA SER A 26 0.73 -9.66 -14.67
C SER A 26 -0.48 -10.58 -14.55
N VAL A 27 -1.54 -10.07 -13.93
CA VAL A 27 -2.80 -10.79 -13.73
C VAL A 27 -3.97 -9.96 -14.21
N ASP A 28 -4.90 -10.59 -14.93
CA ASP A 28 -6.19 -10.00 -15.32
C ASP A 28 -7.22 -11.12 -15.53
N ILE A 29 -8.49 -10.84 -15.30
CA ILE A 29 -9.58 -11.78 -15.58
C ILE A 29 -9.79 -11.99 -17.09
N ARG A 30 -9.35 -11.01 -17.91
CA ARG A 30 -9.51 -11.03 -19.36
C ARG A 30 -8.19 -11.35 -20.04
N LYS A 31 -8.26 -12.12 -21.14
CA LYS A 31 -7.17 -12.28 -22.10
C LYS A 31 -7.66 -11.94 -23.50
N ARG A 32 -7.01 -10.98 -24.15
CA ARG A 32 -7.30 -10.50 -25.51
C ARG A 32 -5.99 -10.24 -26.24
N LYS A 33 -5.72 -11.07 -27.24
CA LYS A 33 -4.51 -11.00 -28.07
C LYS A 33 -4.23 -9.57 -28.56
N GLY A 34 -3.02 -9.08 -28.36
CA GLY A 34 -2.58 -7.73 -28.76
C GLY A 34 -3.13 -6.57 -27.91
N VAL A 35 -3.98 -6.83 -26.91
CA VAL A 35 -4.56 -5.80 -26.03
C VAL A 35 -4.22 -6.07 -24.56
N CYS A 36 -4.59 -7.25 -24.07
CA CYS A 36 -4.50 -7.66 -22.67
C CYS A 36 -4.00 -9.11 -22.64
N GLU A 37 -2.71 -9.29 -22.38
CA GLU A 37 -2.08 -10.61 -22.38
C GLU A 37 -1.38 -10.79 -21.04
N PRO A 38 -2.14 -11.02 -19.95
CA PRO A 38 -1.56 -11.20 -18.63
C PRO A 38 -0.74 -12.50 -18.59
N THR A 39 0.26 -12.56 -17.71
CA THR A 39 0.99 -13.80 -17.41
C THR A 39 0.03 -14.86 -16.88
N LEU A 40 -0.90 -14.47 -16.02
CA LEU A 40 -1.96 -15.32 -15.47
C LEU A 40 -3.33 -14.74 -15.79
N GLN A 41 -4.19 -15.50 -16.46
CA GLN A 41 -5.59 -15.13 -16.64
C GLN A 41 -6.42 -15.72 -15.48
N LYS A 42 -6.78 -14.90 -14.48
CA LYS A 42 -7.51 -15.33 -13.29
C LYS A 42 -8.27 -14.16 -12.67
N ASP A 43 -9.41 -14.42 -12.03
CA ASP A 43 -10.08 -13.42 -11.20
C ASP A 43 -9.22 -13.15 -9.95
N VAL A 44 -9.02 -11.88 -9.62
CA VAL A 44 -8.26 -11.47 -8.43
C VAL A 44 -8.91 -11.96 -7.13
N LEU A 45 -10.23 -12.17 -7.11
CA LEU A 45 -10.91 -12.77 -5.96
C LEU A 45 -10.42 -14.20 -5.67
N GLU A 46 -9.94 -14.92 -6.68
CA GLU A 46 -9.50 -16.32 -6.60
C GLU A 46 -7.97 -16.45 -6.47
N ILE A 47 -7.23 -15.34 -6.48
CA ILE A 47 -5.78 -15.34 -6.34
C ILE A 47 -5.37 -15.62 -4.88
N SER A 48 -4.32 -16.39 -4.71
CA SER A 48 -3.61 -16.62 -3.46
C SER A 48 -2.13 -16.25 -3.58
N HIS A 49 -1.42 -16.15 -2.46
CA HIS A 49 0.03 -15.93 -2.47
C HIS A 49 0.79 -16.96 -3.33
N ALA A 50 0.33 -18.23 -3.34
CA ALA A 50 0.95 -19.32 -4.09
C ALA A 50 0.84 -19.19 -5.62
N ASP A 51 -0.05 -18.33 -6.12
CA ASP A 51 -0.16 -18.07 -7.56
C ASP A 51 0.99 -17.18 -8.09
N PHE A 52 1.79 -16.59 -7.19
CA PHE A 52 2.89 -15.70 -7.57
C PHE A 52 4.25 -16.41 -7.50
N PRO A 53 5.12 -16.26 -8.52
CA PRO A 53 6.44 -16.90 -8.54
C PRO A 53 7.45 -16.28 -7.58
N TYR A 54 7.13 -15.13 -6.99
CA TYR A 54 8.02 -14.38 -6.10
C TYR A 54 7.28 -13.36 -5.23
N ALA A 55 7.94 -12.93 -4.16
CA ALA A 55 7.62 -11.66 -3.50
C ALA A 55 8.07 -10.48 -4.39
N PRO A 56 7.18 -9.54 -4.73
CA PRO A 56 7.49 -8.43 -5.62
C PRO A 56 8.31 -7.34 -4.91
N ASP A 57 9.21 -6.69 -5.64
CA ASP A 57 9.73 -5.38 -5.21
C ASP A 57 8.63 -4.31 -5.38
N ILE A 58 7.90 -4.38 -6.50
CA ILE A 58 6.88 -3.40 -6.89
C ILE A 58 5.55 -4.11 -7.16
N LEU A 59 4.45 -3.58 -6.60
CA LEU A 59 3.09 -4.01 -6.93
C LEU A 59 2.29 -2.85 -7.51
N TRP A 60 1.80 -2.99 -8.74
CA TRP A 60 0.83 -2.09 -9.33
C TRP A 60 -0.55 -2.73 -9.39
N ALA A 61 -1.59 -1.97 -9.08
CA ALA A 61 -2.97 -2.42 -9.25
C ALA A 61 -3.86 -1.29 -9.80
N SER A 62 -4.63 -1.59 -10.84
CA SER A 62 -5.65 -0.68 -11.42
C SER A 62 -7.06 -1.31 -11.31
N PRO A 63 -7.63 -1.46 -10.10
CA PRO A 63 -8.91 -2.15 -9.93
C PRO A 63 -10.05 -1.45 -10.70
N PRO A 64 -11.09 -2.21 -11.13
CA PRO A 64 -12.21 -1.66 -11.90
C PRO A 64 -12.86 -0.42 -11.28
N CYS A 65 -12.94 0.66 -12.06
CA CYS A 65 -13.36 1.99 -11.57
C CYS A 65 -14.87 2.25 -11.60
N ASP A 66 -15.66 1.33 -12.17
CA ASP A 66 -17.07 1.54 -12.52
C ASP A 66 -17.92 2.07 -11.36
N VAL A 67 -17.72 1.58 -10.13
CA VAL A 67 -18.51 2.00 -8.96
C VAL A 67 -17.87 3.15 -8.18
N TRP A 68 -16.59 3.42 -8.44
CA TRP A 68 -15.78 4.35 -7.65
C TRP A 68 -15.70 5.73 -8.30
N SER A 69 -15.86 5.82 -9.61
CA SER A 69 -15.80 7.09 -10.36
C SER A 69 -16.98 8.00 -10.04
N TYR A 70 -16.75 9.32 -10.02
CA TYR A 70 -17.84 10.30 -9.95
C TYR A 70 -18.82 10.21 -11.13
N ALA A 71 -18.39 9.66 -12.26
CA ALA A 71 -19.28 9.43 -13.40
C ALA A 71 -20.43 8.46 -13.09
N ALA A 72 -20.30 7.61 -12.07
CA ALA A 72 -21.36 6.72 -11.61
C ALA A 72 -22.35 7.38 -10.64
N GLY A 73 -22.09 8.60 -10.20
CA GLY A 73 -22.92 9.32 -9.23
C GLY A 73 -23.14 8.52 -7.93
N ASN A 74 -24.40 8.43 -7.52
CA ASN A 74 -24.82 7.66 -6.34
C ASN A 74 -25.50 6.33 -6.71
N PHE A 75 -25.55 5.96 -7.99
CA PHE A 75 -26.30 4.78 -8.44
C PHE A 75 -25.89 3.48 -7.71
N HIS A 76 -24.60 3.33 -7.41
CA HIS A 76 -24.07 2.15 -6.75
C HIS A 76 -24.02 2.25 -5.21
N TRP A 77 -24.43 3.37 -4.62
CA TRP A 77 -24.16 3.69 -3.22
C TRP A 77 -25.34 4.35 -2.51
N GLN A 78 -25.67 3.84 -1.32
CA GLN A 78 -26.50 4.54 -0.35
C GLN A 78 -25.61 5.09 0.76
N GLY A 79 -25.21 6.37 0.64
CA GLY A 79 -24.16 6.93 1.48
C GLY A 79 -22.82 6.20 1.26
N ASN A 80 -22.35 5.49 2.28
CA ASN A 80 -21.14 4.65 2.27
C ASN A 80 -21.43 3.15 2.13
N LEU A 81 -22.70 2.76 2.03
CA LEU A 81 -23.11 1.36 1.89
C LEU A 81 -23.25 0.98 0.41
N PRO A 82 -22.74 -0.19 -0.01
CA PRO A 82 -22.93 -0.67 -1.37
C PRO A 82 -24.41 -1.00 -1.60
N LEU A 83 -25.01 -0.42 -2.65
CA LEU A 83 -26.44 -0.60 -2.96
C LEU A 83 -26.70 -1.72 -3.98
N THR A 84 -25.73 -1.98 -4.86
CA THR A 84 -25.88 -2.93 -5.98
C THR A 84 -24.88 -4.08 -5.84
N ASP A 85 -25.20 -5.25 -6.41
CA ASP A 85 -24.30 -6.42 -6.39
C ASP A 85 -22.93 -6.11 -7.00
N LYS A 86 -22.90 -5.32 -8.08
CA LYS A 86 -21.65 -4.85 -8.69
C LYS A 86 -20.81 -4.04 -7.69
N CYS A 87 -21.45 -3.20 -6.88
CA CYS A 87 -20.76 -2.44 -5.84
C CYS A 87 -20.19 -3.36 -4.75
N VAL A 88 -20.97 -4.36 -4.31
CA VAL A 88 -20.51 -5.38 -3.36
C VAL A 88 -19.29 -6.10 -3.90
N GLN A 89 -19.32 -6.57 -5.16
CA GLN A 89 -18.19 -7.25 -5.81
C GLN A 89 -16.94 -6.35 -5.90
N HIS A 90 -17.10 -5.08 -6.26
CA HIS A 90 -15.97 -4.14 -6.31
C HIS A 90 -15.39 -3.83 -4.91
N VAL A 91 -16.22 -3.83 -3.86
CA VAL A 91 -15.76 -3.72 -2.47
C VAL A 91 -14.98 -4.96 -2.05
N LEU A 92 -15.44 -6.17 -2.41
CA LEU A 92 -14.72 -7.42 -2.17
C LEU A 92 -13.37 -7.43 -2.89
N LEU A 93 -13.34 -6.99 -4.15
CA LEU A 93 -12.10 -6.85 -4.93
C LEU A 93 -11.11 -5.92 -4.27
N LEU A 94 -11.56 -4.75 -3.78
CA LEU A 94 -10.70 -3.83 -3.05
C LEU A 94 -10.14 -4.48 -1.79
N LYS A 95 -10.99 -5.12 -0.97
CA LYS A 95 -10.55 -5.82 0.25
C LYS A 95 -9.52 -6.91 -0.06
N LYS A 96 -9.76 -7.71 -1.09
CA LYS A 96 -8.83 -8.76 -1.54
C LYS A 96 -7.50 -8.16 -2.00
N LEU A 97 -7.52 -7.07 -2.75
CA LEU A 97 -6.32 -6.35 -3.16
C LEU A 97 -5.48 -5.90 -1.94
N LEU A 98 -6.11 -5.33 -0.92
CA LEU A 98 -5.41 -4.90 0.29
C LEU A 98 -4.77 -6.07 1.04
N VAL A 99 -5.49 -7.20 1.15
CA VAL A 99 -4.95 -8.45 1.73
C VAL A 99 -3.75 -8.96 0.92
N LEU A 100 -3.83 -8.97 -0.41
CA LEU A 100 -2.70 -9.40 -1.25
C LEU A 100 -1.47 -8.50 -1.06
N ILE A 101 -1.65 -7.19 -0.88
CA ILE A 101 -0.52 -6.28 -0.59
C ILE A 101 0.08 -6.60 0.79
N ASP A 102 -0.74 -6.86 1.80
CA ASP A 102 -0.28 -7.23 3.14
C ASP A 102 0.49 -8.57 3.13
N GLU A 103 0.04 -9.55 2.34
CA GLU A 103 0.70 -10.86 2.20
C GLU A 103 2.01 -10.78 1.41
N LEU A 104 1.98 -10.09 0.26
CA LEU A 104 3.12 -10.01 -0.65
C LEU A 104 4.22 -9.04 -0.19
N ARG A 105 3.86 -8.07 0.67
CA ARG A 105 4.77 -7.08 1.28
C ARG A 105 5.73 -6.43 0.25
N PRO A 106 5.22 -5.80 -0.83
CA PRO A 106 6.07 -5.11 -1.78
C PRO A 106 6.83 -3.95 -1.12
N ALA A 107 8.04 -3.66 -1.61
CA ALA A 107 8.77 -2.46 -1.20
C ALA A 107 7.98 -1.19 -1.57
N TYR A 108 7.39 -1.16 -2.76
CA TYR A 108 6.44 -0.12 -3.16
C TYR A 108 5.17 -0.69 -3.78
N PHE A 109 4.02 -0.16 -3.38
CA PHE A 109 2.75 -0.43 -4.03
C PHE A 109 2.14 0.84 -4.63
N PHE A 110 1.35 0.66 -5.69
CA PHE A 110 0.59 1.72 -6.32
C PHE A 110 -0.80 1.20 -6.69
N ILE A 111 -1.84 1.77 -6.07
CA ILE A 111 -3.24 1.49 -6.41
C ILE A 111 -3.77 2.69 -7.18
N GLU A 112 -4.08 2.50 -8.46
CA GLU A 112 -4.62 3.53 -9.33
C GLU A 112 -6.14 3.42 -9.43
N ASN A 113 -6.81 4.55 -9.22
CA ASN A 113 -8.23 4.68 -9.52
C ASN A 113 -8.55 6.12 -9.91
N PRO A 114 -9.56 6.38 -10.76
CA PRO A 114 -10.04 7.73 -11.00
C PRO A 114 -10.33 8.46 -9.69
N ARG A 115 -10.12 9.78 -9.67
CA ARG A 115 -10.54 10.60 -8.54
C ARG A 115 -12.05 10.45 -8.38
N GLY A 116 -12.48 9.93 -7.25
CA GLY A 116 -13.86 9.56 -6.99
C GLY A 116 -14.09 9.11 -5.56
N ARG A 117 -15.05 8.21 -5.35
CA ARG A 117 -15.46 7.71 -4.03
C ARG A 117 -14.41 6.87 -3.32
N MET A 118 -13.55 6.13 -4.05
CA MET A 118 -12.57 5.20 -3.44
C MET A 118 -11.67 5.90 -2.41
N ARG A 119 -11.24 7.15 -2.67
CA ARG A 119 -10.37 7.92 -1.76
C ARG A 119 -10.98 8.29 -0.42
N PHE A 120 -12.30 8.13 -0.27
CA PHE A 120 -13.01 8.41 0.99
C PHE A 120 -13.53 7.13 1.61
N TYR A 121 -13.29 5.98 0.99
CA TYR A 121 -13.79 4.71 1.48
C TYR A 121 -13.10 4.34 2.81
N PRO A 122 -13.85 4.18 3.93
CA PRO A 122 -13.26 4.07 5.26
C PRO A 122 -12.22 2.95 5.39
N ALA A 123 -12.49 1.77 4.83
CA ALA A 123 -11.57 0.65 4.93
C ALA A 123 -10.22 0.94 4.25
N LEU A 124 -10.24 1.64 3.10
CA LEU A 124 -9.00 2.06 2.43
C LEU A 124 -8.27 3.12 3.26
N GLN A 125 -8.97 4.10 3.82
CA GLN A 125 -8.35 5.16 4.62
C GLN A 125 -7.66 4.62 5.88
N THR A 126 -8.35 3.72 6.60
CA THR A 126 -7.77 3.04 7.76
C THR A 126 -6.55 2.22 7.36
N TRP A 127 -6.63 1.48 6.25
CA TRP A 127 -5.50 0.69 5.76
C TRP A 127 -4.31 1.56 5.33
N LEU A 128 -4.54 2.67 4.62
CA LEU A 128 -3.45 3.58 4.24
C LEU A 128 -2.75 4.18 5.45
N LYS A 129 -3.51 4.57 6.48
CA LYS A 129 -2.94 5.07 7.74
C LYS A 129 -2.06 4.02 8.42
N LYS A 130 -2.52 2.77 8.51
CA LYS A 130 -1.74 1.64 9.05
C LYS A 130 -0.42 1.45 8.28
N HIS A 131 -0.43 1.60 6.97
CA HIS A 131 0.74 1.41 6.10
C HIS A 131 1.56 2.69 5.87
N GLN A 132 1.27 3.77 6.60
CA GLN A 132 1.93 5.09 6.43
C GLN A 132 1.94 5.54 4.96
N ALA A 133 0.88 5.21 4.23
CA ALA A 133 0.74 5.46 2.82
C ALA A 133 -0.10 6.72 2.55
N VAL A 134 0.05 7.27 1.36
CA VAL A 134 -0.54 8.56 0.97
C VAL A 134 -1.38 8.43 -0.29
N THR A 135 -2.30 9.38 -0.46
CA THR A 135 -3.03 9.57 -1.71
C THR A 135 -2.39 10.69 -2.52
N LYS A 136 -1.85 10.36 -3.71
CA LYS A 136 -1.34 11.35 -4.67
C LYS A 136 -2.40 11.58 -5.74
N THR A 137 -2.60 12.83 -6.15
CA THR A 137 -3.56 13.20 -7.19
C THR A 137 -2.80 13.67 -8.43
N LEU A 138 -3.13 13.13 -9.58
CA LEU A 138 -2.58 13.53 -10.89
C LEU A 138 -3.69 13.61 -11.94
N THR A 139 -3.39 14.15 -13.12
CA THR A 139 -4.26 14.00 -14.30
C THR A 139 -3.53 13.19 -15.35
N LEU A 140 -4.19 12.18 -15.93
CA LEU A 140 -3.54 11.35 -16.98
C LEU A 140 -3.13 12.19 -18.20
N SER A 141 -3.78 13.32 -18.42
CA SER A 141 -3.42 14.29 -19.46
C SER A 141 -2.04 14.93 -19.24
N SER A 142 -1.59 15.12 -17.98
CA SER A 142 -0.19 15.52 -17.68
C SER A 142 0.85 14.51 -18.20
N TYR A 143 0.39 13.29 -18.52
CA TYR A 143 1.18 12.21 -19.08
C TYR A 143 0.82 11.90 -20.54
N GLY A 144 0.12 12.83 -21.22
CA GLY A 144 -0.22 12.72 -22.64
C GLY A 144 -1.51 11.95 -22.93
N PHE A 145 -2.34 11.66 -21.92
CA PHE A 145 -3.67 11.14 -22.20
C PHE A 145 -4.53 12.21 -22.91
N PRO A 146 -5.31 11.85 -23.95
CA PRO A 146 -6.05 12.80 -24.80
C PRO A 146 -7.09 13.66 -24.07
N THR A 147 -7.59 13.19 -22.93
CA THR A 147 -8.55 13.92 -22.11
C THR A 147 -8.11 14.02 -20.67
N THR A 148 -8.62 15.05 -20.02
CA THR A 148 -8.35 15.29 -18.62
C THR A 148 -9.03 14.23 -17.76
N LYS A 149 -8.22 13.41 -17.10
CA LYS A 149 -8.67 12.34 -16.20
C LYS A 149 -8.02 12.49 -14.84
N PRO A 150 -8.66 13.23 -13.92
CA PRO A 150 -8.22 13.28 -12.54
C PRO A 150 -8.19 11.88 -11.94
N THR A 151 -7.05 11.50 -11.38
CA THR A 151 -6.73 10.15 -10.96
C THR A 151 -6.03 10.19 -9.61
N ASN A 152 -6.35 9.25 -8.74
CA ASN A 152 -5.68 9.04 -7.48
C ASN A 152 -4.77 7.80 -7.55
N ILE A 153 -3.56 7.97 -7.04
CA ILE A 153 -2.61 6.90 -6.79
C ILE A 153 -2.45 6.78 -5.28
N PHE A 154 -2.88 5.66 -4.72
CA PHE A 154 -2.65 5.33 -3.31
C PHE A 154 -1.35 4.53 -3.20
N THR A 155 -0.38 5.02 -2.43
CA THR A 155 0.98 4.48 -2.47
C THR A 155 1.76 4.78 -1.19
N ASN A 156 2.70 3.89 -0.85
CA ASN A 156 3.74 4.14 0.15
C ASN A 156 4.99 4.84 -0.43
N ALA A 157 5.02 5.18 -1.72
CA ALA A 157 6.11 5.93 -2.36
C ALA A 157 6.08 7.41 -1.98
N LEU A 158 6.45 7.74 -0.74
CA LEU A 158 6.31 9.08 -0.16
C LEU A 158 7.08 10.17 -0.93
N THR A 159 8.26 9.84 -1.44
CA THR A 159 9.15 10.78 -2.14
C THR A 159 8.82 10.97 -3.62
N TRP A 160 8.04 10.07 -4.23
CA TRP A 160 7.66 10.20 -5.65
C TRP A 160 6.63 11.32 -5.87
N GLN A 161 6.98 12.41 -6.54
CA GLN A 161 6.00 13.43 -6.88
C GLN A 161 5.51 13.29 -8.32
N PRO A 162 4.18 13.14 -8.56
CA PRO A 162 3.66 13.13 -9.91
C PRO A 162 3.84 14.51 -10.55
N ARG A 163 3.77 14.54 -11.89
CA ARG A 163 3.79 15.79 -12.65
C ARG A 163 2.70 16.75 -12.19
N ASN A 164 3.00 18.04 -12.35
CA ASN A 164 2.04 19.11 -12.11
C ASN A 164 0.70 18.83 -12.78
N LEU A 165 -0.36 19.08 -12.04
CA LEU A 165 -1.73 18.87 -12.48
C LEU A 165 -2.04 19.82 -13.65
N MET A 166 -2.28 19.27 -14.85
CA MET A 166 -2.93 20.07 -15.88
C MET A 166 -4.33 20.47 -15.41
N PRO A 167 -4.81 21.69 -15.73
CA PRO A 167 -6.14 22.15 -15.37
C PRO A 167 -7.23 21.14 -15.76
N TYR A 168 -8.20 20.95 -14.88
CA TYR A 168 -9.30 19.99 -15.03
C TYR A 168 -10.61 20.56 -14.47
N GLY A 169 -11.76 20.17 -15.03
CA GLY A 169 -13.08 20.68 -14.63
C GLY A 169 -13.79 21.43 -15.77
N ARG A 170 -14.86 22.18 -15.46
CA ARG A 170 -15.57 22.99 -16.46
C ARG A 170 -14.58 23.96 -17.12
N GLY A 171 -14.49 23.92 -18.45
CA GLY A 171 -13.55 24.74 -19.23
C GLY A 171 -12.22 24.07 -19.56
N ALA A 172 -11.88 22.92 -18.98
CA ALA A 172 -10.70 22.16 -19.39
C ALA A 172 -10.93 21.56 -20.78
N LYS A 173 -10.16 22.00 -21.78
CA LYS A 173 -10.33 21.60 -23.17
C LYS A 173 -10.00 20.11 -23.33
N VAL A 174 -10.96 19.34 -23.82
CA VAL A 174 -10.72 18.05 -24.42
C VAL A 174 -10.08 18.32 -25.79
N HIS A 175 -8.78 18.05 -25.92
CA HIS A 175 -8.02 18.39 -27.13
C HIS A 175 -8.35 17.51 -28.34
N VAL A 176 -9.09 16.42 -28.13
CA VAL A 176 -9.48 15.47 -29.18
C VAL A 176 -10.86 14.90 -28.90
N LYS A 177 -11.69 14.78 -29.94
CA LYS A 177 -12.93 14.00 -29.86
C LYS A 177 -12.58 12.54 -29.55
N LEU A 178 -13.17 11.94 -28.52
CA LEU A 178 -12.95 10.54 -28.14
C LEU A 178 -13.84 9.57 -28.93
N ASP A 179 -14.06 9.90 -30.19
CA ASP A 179 -14.83 9.08 -31.11
C ASP A 179 -13.97 7.84 -31.42
N ASN A 180 -14.59 6.66 -31.50
CA ASN A 180 -13.93 5.40 -31.91
C ASN A 180 -12.82 4.85 -30.98
N LEU A 181 -12.64 5.36 -29.76
CA LEU A 181 -11.81 4.68 -28.76
C LEU A 181 -12.56 3.53 -28.07
N THR A 182 -11.98 2.33 -28.11
CA THR A 182 -12.48 1.20 -27.34
C THR A 182 -12.41 1.49 -25.83
N ARG A 183 -13.26 0.83 -25.03
CA ARG A 183 -13.26 0.95 -23.56
C ARG A 183 -11.86 0.78 -22.96
N CYS A 184 -11.05 -0.11 -23.51
CA CYS A 184 -9.70 -0.37 -23.01
C CYS A 184 -8.71 0.74 -23.34
N LYS A 185 -8.79 1.33 -24.54
CA LYS A 185 -8.02 2.54 -24.86
C LYS A 185 -8.40 3.70 -23.95
N ARG A 186 -9.68 3.79 -23.55
CA ARG A 186 -10.17 4.78 -22.58
C ARG A 186 -9.72 4.51 -21.14
N GLN A 187 -9.29 3.30 -20.80
CA GLN A 187 -8.88 2.96 -19.43
C GLN A 187 -7.36 2.77 -19.31
N ALA A 188 -6.62 2.90 -20.41
CA ALA A 188 -5.19 2.64 -20.44
C ALA A 188 -4.40 3.70 -19.65
N THR A 189 -3.50 3.21 -18.79
CA THR A 189 -2.49 4.03 -18.13
C THR A 189 -1.55 4.62 -19.17
N PRO A 190 -1.27 5.95 -19.15
CA PRO A 190 -0.38 6.58 -20.11
C PRO A 190 1.04 6.01 -20.04
N PRO A 191 1.70 5.73 -21.19
CA PRO A 191 3.07 5.23 -21.19
C PRO A 191 4.08 6.13 -20.47
N LYS A 192 3.88 7.47 -20.51
CA LYS A 192 4.76 8.42 -19.81
C LYS A 192 4.66 8.28 -18.29
N LEU A 193 3.48 7.96 -17.74
CA LEU A 193 3.32 7.69 -16.30
C LEU A 193 4.03 6.39 -15.94
N ALA A 194 3.82 5.34 -16.72
CA ALA A 194 4.47 4.06 -16.51
C ALA A 194 6.01 4.19 -16.52
N GLN A 195 6.57 4.95 -17.48
CA GLN A 195 8.02 5.21 -17.57
C GLN A 195 8.56 5.97 -16.36
N GLU A 196 7.85 7.03 -15.93
CA GLU A 196 8.24 7.82 -14.75
C GLU A 196 8.30 6.96 -13.48
N LEU A 197 7.32 6.05 -13.31
CA LEU A 197 7.28 5.13 -12.18
C LEU A 197 8.44 4.14 -12.21
N VAL A 198 8.81 3.62 -13.39
CA VAL A 198 9.99 2.73 -13.50
C VAL A 198 11.24 3.47 -13.02
N THR A 199 11.49 4.66 -13.56
CA THR A 199 12.65 5.49 -13.19
C THR A 199 12.69 5.77 -11.68
N PHE A 200 11.55 6.13 -11.10
CA PHE A 200 11.44 6.34 -9.66
C PHE A 200 11.78 5.07 -8.87
N CYS A 201 11.17 3.93 -9.23
CA CYS A 201 11.35 2.68 -8.50
C CYS A 201 12.80 2.18 -8.56
N GLU A 202 13.45 2.30 -9.71
CA GLU A 202 14.86 1.96 -9.87
C GLU A 202 15.75 2.82 -8.96
N ALA A 203 15.55 4.14 -8.97
CA ALA A 203 16.32 5.06 -8.12
C ALA A 203 16.08 4.76 -6.63
N ALA A 204 14.82 4.58 -6.23
CA ALA A 204 14.43 4.34 -4.85
C ALA A 204 15.04 3.04 -4.30
N ILE A 205 14.93 1.93 -5.04
CA ILE A 205 15.45 0.63 -4.62
C ILE A 205 16.97 0.59 -4.64
N ASN A 206 17.62 1.23 -5.62
CA ASN A 206 19.08 1.30 -5.66
C ASN A 206 19.63 2.07 -4.44
N ASN A 207 18.99 3.17 -4.05
CA ASN A 207 19.39 3.95 -2.88
C ASN A 207 19.21 3.18 -1.57
N THR A 208 18.16 2.35 -1.45
CA THR A 208 18.00 1.48 -0.27
C THR A 208 19.13 0.44 -0.18
N ARG A 209 19.55 -0.13 -1.31
CA ARG A 209 20.62 -1.13 -1.36
C ARG A 209 22.00 -0.53 -1.08
N SER A 210 22.31 0.65 -1.62
CA SER A 210 23.58 1.34 -1.33
C SER A 210 23.66 1.88 0.09
N GLY A 211 22.55 2.33 0.67
CA GLY A 211 22.49 2.73 2.08
C GLY A 211 22.71 1.56 3.05
N GLN A 212 22.30 0.34 2.66
CA GLN A 212 22.59 -0.88 3.43
C GLN A 212 24.04 -1.34 3.28
N SER A 213 24.68 -1.16 2.10
CA SER A 213 26.10 -1.49 1.94
C SER A 213 27.04 -0.51 2.64
N ALA A 214 26.61 0.73 2.89
CA ALA A 214 27.38 1.73 3.65
C ALA A 214 27.39 1.49 5.17
N CYS A 215 26.55 0.58 5.69
CA CYS A 215 26.50 0.22 7.12
C CYS A 215 27.32 -1.04 7.47
N THR A 216 28.10 -1.59 6.53
CA THR A 216 28.99 -2.73 6.78
C THR A 216 30.41 -2.37 6.39
N GLU A 217 31.10 -1.61 7.25
CA GLU A 217 32.57 -1.62 7.43
C GLU A 217 32.98 -0.46 8.38
N THR A 218 32.58 -0.57 9.63
CA THR A 218 33.45 -0.12 10.72
C THR A 218 33.60 -1.31 11.65
N ALA A 219 34.66 -2.09 11.41
CA ALA A 219 35.13 -3.02 12.42
C ALA A 219 35.37 -2.21 13.70
N ALA A 220 34.59 -2.49 14.74
CA ALA A 220 34.90 -1.99 16.07
C ALA A 220 36.36 -2.38 16.37
N PRO A 221 37.21 -1.45 16.82
CA PRO A 221 38.57 -1.80 17.21
C PRO A 221 38.47 -2.86 18.31
N ALA A 222 39.16 -3.98 18.13
CA ALA A 222 39.25 -5.02 19.13
C ALA A 222 39.80 -4.41 20.42
N LEU A 223 38.94 -4.27 21.44
CA LEU A 223 39.39 -3.89 22.77
C LEU A 223 40.33 -4.98 23.28
N SER A 224 41.50 -4.56 23.73
CA SER A 224 42.51 -5.45 24.30
C SER A 224 41.98 -6.10 25.58
N ALA A 225 42.47 -7.30 25.88
CA ALA A 225 42.01 -8.18 26.97
C ALA A 225 42.16 -7.61 28.41
N THR A 226 42.44 -6.32 28.56
CA THR A 226 42.66 -5.64 29.83
C THR A 226 41.47 -4.81 30.33
N GLU A 227 40.41 -4.63 29.54
CA GLU A 227 39.22 -3.83 29.96
C GLU A 227 38.01 -4.67 30.41
N VAL A 228 38.11 -6.00 30.41
CA VAL A 228 37.01 -6.92 30.77
C VAL A 228 36.76 -6.98 32.29
N ASN A 229 37.65 -6.48 33.13
CA ASN A 229 37.58 -6.66 34.60
C ASN A 229 37.08 -5.45 35.42
N LYS A 230 36.38 -4.47 34.80
CA LYS A 230 35.74 -3.37 35.55
C LYS A 230 34.21 -3.26 35.45
N ALA A 231 33.53 -4.15 34.72
CA ALA A 231 32.07 -4.15 34.61
C ALA A 231 31.36 -5.22 35.48
N LYS A 232 32.09 -5.90 36.38
CA LYS A 232 31.50 -6.83 37.36
C LYS A 232 31.49 -6.21 38.76
N GLN A 233 30.82 -5.09 38.95
CA GLN A 233 30.44 -4.66 40.30
C GLN A 233 29.14 -3.84 40.26
N LYS A 234 28.16 -4.39 41.00
CA LYS A 234 26.89 -3.78 41.44
C LYS A 234 25.82 -3.57 40.36
N HIS A 235 24.91 -4.53 40.28
CA HIS A 235 23.51 -4.29 40.64
C HIS A 235 22.90 -5.57 41.20
N LYS A 236 22.64 -5.58 42.52
CA LYS A 236 21.73 -6.53 43.15
C LYS A 236 20.33 -6.22 42.63
N CYS A 237 19.71 -7.18 41.95
CA CYS A 237 18.26 -7.19 41.79
C CYS A 237 17.69 -8.00 42.93
N ASP A 238 16.94 -7.33 43.81
CA ASP A 238 16.20 -7.98 44.89
C ASP A 238 15.07 -8.82 44.29
N GLY A 239 15.24 -10.13 44.34
CA GLY A 239 14.16 -11.12 44.49
C GLY A 239 13.01 -11.10 43.48
N TRP A 240 13.28 -11.32 42.19
CA TRP A 240 12.28 -11.87 41.24
C TRP A 240 12.98 -12.84 40.27
N GLN A 241 12.71 -14.14 40.39
CA GLN A 241 13.05 -15.13 39.37
C GLN A 241 12.05 -14.98 38.21
N CYS A 242 12.54 -14.65 37.02
CA CYS A 242 11.77 -14.73 35.78
C CYS A 242 12.32 -15.88 34.94
N ASP A 243 11.65 -17.03 35.00
CA ASP A 243 11.88 -18.18 34.12
C ASP A 243 11.28 -17.90 32.74
N PHE A 244 11.92 -17.05 31.93
CA PHE A 244 11.69 -17.04 30.47
C PHE A 244 12.82 -16.27 29.76
N CYS A 245 14.07 -16.65 30.01
CA CYS A 245 15.23 -16.17 29.24
C CYS A 245 15.71 -17.26 28.29
N GLU A 246 15.06 -17.42 27.14
CA GLU A 246 15.70 -18.17 26.02
C GLU A 246 15.20 -17.84 24.60
N LYS A 247 14.47 -16.74 24.38
CA LYS A 247 14.20 -16.25 23.01
C LYS A 247 14.28 -14.73 22.91
N LYS A 248 15.40 -14.24 22.37
CA LYS A 248 15.58 -12.84 21.97
C LYS A 248 14.75 -12.53 20.73
N THR A 249 13.49 -12.12 20.89
CA THR A 249 12.78 -11.24 19.94
C THR A 249 11.48 -10.73 20.56
N CYS A 250 11.42 -9.43 20.87
CA CYS A 250 10.15 -8.75 21.14
C CYS A 250 9.53 -8.36 19.78
N ILE A 251 8.50 -9.09 19.36
CA ILE A 251 7.72 -8.74 18.16
C ILE A 251 6.68 -7.71 18.62
N GLY A 252 7.00 -6.42 18.47
CA GLY A 252 6.04 -5.41 18.91
C GLY A 252 6.48 -3.95 18.95
N CYS A 253 7.63 -3.55 18.42
CA CYS A 253 7.97 -2.12 18.31
C CYS A 253 8.90 -1.92 17.11
N GLY A 254 8.47 -1.16 16.10
CA GLY A 254 9.37 -0.65 15.08
C GLY A 254 10.45 0.21 15.75
N GLY A 255 11.71 -0.19 15.59
CA GLY A 255 12.82 0.29 16.40
C GLY A 255 13.03 1.80 16.38
N VAL A 256 13.15 2.36 17.58
CA VAL A 256 14.11 3.42 17.89
C VAL A 256 14.74 3.03 19.23
N MET A 257 16.00 2.59 19.21
CA MET A 257 16.80 2.53 20.43
C MET A 257 17.21 3.98 20.76
N SER A 258 16.74 4.52 21.89
CA SER A 258 17.38 5.69 22.48
C SER A 258 18.67 5.25 23.16
N ILE A 259 19.73 6.03 22.97
CA ILE A 259 21.09 5.75 23.43
C ILE A 259 21.28 6.03 24.93
N ASP A 260 20.23 6.42 25.64
CA ASP A 260 20.24 6.59 27.09
C ASP A 260 19.11 5.72 27.66
N GLY A 261 19.49 4.79 28.53
CA GLY A 261 18.68 3.65 28.98
C GLY A 261 17.43 3.99 29.80
N GLU A 262 16.41 4.58 29.19
CA GLU A 262 15.06 4.71 29.77
C GLU A 262 13.99 4.23 28.77
N CYS A 263 13.31 3.12 29.12
CA CYS A 263 12.14 2.64 28.39
C CYS A 263 10.91 3.46 28.83
N ALA A 264 10.51 4.44 28.03
CA ALA A 264 9.28 5.19 28.24
C ALA A 264 8.08 4.47 27.60
N CYS A 265 7.48 3.50 28.31
CA CYS A 265 6.15 2.99 27.98
C CYS A 265 5.12 3.75 28.81
N LYS A 266 4.52 4.82 28.24
CA LYS A 266 3.65 5.73 29.01
C LYS A 266 2.14 5.48 28.94
N ASP A 267 1.63 4.49 28.19
CA ASP A 267 0.17 4.31 28.05
C ASP A 267 -0.32 2.86 28.19
N CYS A 268 0.08 2.17 29.27
CA CYS A 268 -0.61 0.97 29.74
C CYS A 268 -1.33 1.28 31.07
N LYS A 269 -2.53 1.87 30.97
CA LYS A 269 -3.47 1.95 32.09
C LYS A 269 -4.71 1.14 31.77
N ILE A 270 -4.65 -0.16 32.05
CA ILE A 270 -5.82 -0.94 32.45
C ILE A 270 -5.38 -1.74 33.68
N LYS A 271 -5.69 -1.22 34.87
CA LYS A 271 -5.81 -2.04 36.08
C LYS A 271 -7.29 -2.38 36.22
N GLU A 272 -7.59 -3.66 36.15
CA GLU A 272 -8.78 -4.21 36.79
C GLU A 272 -8.60 -4.12 38.30
N ASP A 273 -9.66 -3.77 39.02
CA ASP A 273 -9.90 -4.31 40.36
C ASP A 273 -11.40 -4.61 40.51
N ILE A 274 -11.63 -5.87 40.86
CA ILE A 274 -12.90 -6.57 41.03
C ILE A 274 -13.55 -6.15 42.35
N LYS A 275 -14.89 -6.01 42.39
CA LYS A 275 -15.76 -6.49 43.49
C LYS A 275 -17.23 -6.28 43.16
N GLY A 276 -18.01 -7.35 43.30
CA GLY A 276 -19.36 -7.47 42.78
C GLY A 276 -20.47 -6.81 43.61
N ALA A 277 -21.63 -6.72 42.97
CA ALA A 277 -22.99 -6.70 43.52
C ALA A 277 -23.92 -6.73 42.30
N THR A 278 -24.51 -7.88 41.99
CA THR A 278 -25.96 -8.18 42.07
C THR A 278 -26.89 -7.37 41.15
N MET A 279 -27.74 -8.13 40.46
CA MET A 279 -28.89 -7.73 39.64
C MET A 279 -29.84 -6.69 40.28
N ARG A 280 -30.57 -5.98 39.39
CA ARG A 280 -31.61 -4.94 39.60
C ARG A 280 -30.97 -3.54 39.75
N GLU A 281 -31.36 -2.50 39.00
CA GLU A 281 -32.71 -2.02 38.72
C GLU A 281 -32.79 -1.31 37.35
N LEU A 282 -33.77 -1.71 36.55
CA LEU A 282 -34.46 -0.82 35.61
C LEU A 282 -35.53 -0.06 36.41
N ASN A 283 -35.78 1.19 36.00
CA ASN A 283 -36.80 2.14 36.46
C ASN A 283 -36.40 3.05 37.63
N SER A 284 -36.23 4.35 37.36
CA SER A 284 -37.16 5.42 37.80
C SER A 284 -36.55 6.83 37.70
N GLY A 285 -37.37 7.80 37.27
CA GLY A 285 -37.23 9.25 37.50
C GLY A 285 -36.21 10.00 36.63
N GLY A 286 -36.54 10.98 35.78
CA GLY A 286 -37.66 11.92 35.83
C GLY A 286 -37.25 13.19 36.57
N LEU A 287 -36.80 14.20 35.80
CA LEU A 287 -37.23 15.61 35.81
C LEU A 287 -36.53 16.35 34.68
#